data_AF-A0A6D2HNT8-F1
#
_entry.id   AF-A0A6D2HNT8-F1
#
_cell.length_a   1.000
_cell.length_b   1.000
_cell.length_c   1.000
_cell.angle_alpha   90.00
_cell.angle_beta   90.00
_cell.angle_gamma   90.00
#
_symmetry.space_group_name_H-M   'P 1'
#
loop_
_entity.id
_entity.type
_entity.pdbx_description
1 polymer ?
#
loop_
_entity_poly.entity_id
_entity_poly.type
_entity_poly.pdbx_seq_one_letter_code
_entity_poly.pdbx_strand_id
1 'polypeptide(L)'
;MSGFLSENRPVQTLRAILSRLEQAYCGTIGYEYMHIADRDKCNWLRDKIETPTPRQYNSERRVVIYDRLTWSTQFENFLASKWTTAKRFGLEGAESLIPGMKEMFDRSADLGVENIVIGMPHRGRLNVLGNVVRKPLRQIFSEFSGGTRPVDEVGLYTGTGDVKYHLGTSYDRPTRGGKHLHLSLLANPSHLEAVDPVVMGKTRAKQYYTKDENRTKNMGILIHGDGSFAGQGVVCKNIMLSFPSFFSTRHPSIPTKFTSS
;
A
#
# COMPACT_ATOMS: atom_id res chain seq x y z
N MET A 1 -19.61 25.16 -8.11
CA MET A 1 -18.22 24.73 -7.74
C MET A 1 -18.27 24.06 -6.37
N SER A 2 -17.45 23.05 -6.09
CA SER A 2 -17.44 22.35 -4.78
C SER A 2 -16.35 22.93 -3.85
N GLY A 3 -16.34 22.60 -2.55
CA GLY A 3 -15.36 23.14 -1.58
C GLY A 3 -15.76 24.43 -0.83
N PHE A 4 -14.77 25.14 -0.27
CA PHE A 4 -14.94 26.34 0.56
C PHE A 4 -15.54 27.53 -0.19
N LEU A 5 -15.41 27.56 -1.52
CA LEU A 5 -15.92 28.60 -2.43
C LEU A 5 -17.20 28.16 -3.17
N SER A 6 -17.92 27.17 -2.65
CA SER A 6 -19.20 26.75 -3.23
C SER A 6 -20.29 27.82 -3.05
N GLU A 7 -21.17 27.95 -4.05
CA GLU A 7 -22.22 28.99 -4.14
C GLU A 7 -23.20 29.00 -2.95
N ASN A 8 -23.33 27.88 -2.24
CA ASN A 8 -24.23 27.73 -1.09
C ASN A 8 -23.57 28.05 0.27
N ARG A 9 -22.37 28.62 0.30
CA ARG A 9 -21.67 28.99 1.54
C ARG A 9 -21.95 30.45 1.92
N PRO A 10 -22.06 30.78 3.22
CA PRO A 10 -22.21 32.16 3.66
C PRO A 10 -21.00 33.01 3.24
N VAL A 11 -21.22 34.31 3.02
CA VAL A 11 -20.18 35.28 2.70
C VAL A 11 -19.10 35.24 3.78
N GLN A 12 -17.84 35.10 3.37
CA GLN A 12 -16.68 35.05 4.25
C GLN A 12 -15.72 36.20 3.93
N THR A 13 -14.97 36.66 4.94
CA THR A 13 -13.90 37.63 4.71
C THR A 13 -12.77 36.97 3.92
N LEU A 14 -12.02 37.76 3.13
CA LEU A 14 -10.83 37.27 2.42
C LEU A 14 -9.85 36.58 3.38
N ARG A 15 -9.65 37.14 4.58
CA ARG A 15 -8.80 36.55 5.61
C ARG A 15 -9.26 35.15 6.01
N ALA A 16 -10.57 34.95 6.23
CA ALA A 16 -11.11 33.65 6.59
C ALA A 16 -10.92 32.62 5.46
N ILE A 17 -11.08 33.04 4.20
CA ILE A 17 -10.85 32.18 3.02
C ILE A 17 -9.38 31.74 2.95
N LEU A 18 -8.45 32.69 3.05
CA LEU A 18 -7.00 32.39 3.00
C LEU A 18 -6.59 31.42 4.10
N SER A 19 -7.00 31.67 5.35
CA SER A 19 -6.66 30.78 6.47
C SER A 19 -7.20 29.36 6.26
N ARG A 20 -8.38 29.20 5.66
CA ARG A 20 -8.93 27.87 5.34
C ARG A 20 -8.16 27.17 4.23
N LEU A 21 -7.75 27.89 3.19
CA LEU A 21 -6.95 27.33 2.11
C LEU A 21 -5.55 26.92 2.61
N GLU A 22 -4.90 27.75 3.43
CA GLU A 22 -3.63 27.41 4.07
C GLU A 22 -3.75 26.15 4.95
N GLN A 23 -4.81 26.05 5.75
CA GLN A 23 -5.07 24.85 6.55
C GLN A 23 -5.29 23.59 5.71
N ALA A 24 -5.93 23.72 4.55
CA ALA A 24 -6.25 22.58 3.69
C ALA A 24 -5.05 22.12 2.82
N TYR A 25 -4.24 23.07 2.32
CA TYR A 25 -3.24 22.80 1.29
C TYR A 25 -1.78 23.00 1.73
N CYS A 26 -1.52 23.70 2.85
CA CYS A 26 -0.16 24.01 3.33
C CYS A 26 0.18 23.29 4.63
N GLY A 27 -0.52 22.20 4.95
CA GLY A 27 -0.28 21.36 6.13
C GLY A 27 0.83 20.32 5.93
N THR A 28 0.77 19.25 6.70
CA THR A 28 1.72 18.12 6.60
C THR A 28 1.45 17.18 5.43
N ILE A 29 0.34 17.39 4.71
CA ILE A 29 -0.06 16.61 3.53
C ILE A 29 -0.26 17.59 2.37
N GLY A 30 0.52 17.42 1.30
CA GLY A 30 0.34 18.12 0.04
C GLY A 30 -0.58 17.34 -0.90
N TYR A 31 -1.39 18.05 -1.69
CA TYR A 31 -2.33 17.45 -2.64
C TYR A 31 -2.07 17.96 -4.05
N GLU A 32 -1.78 17.04 -4.97
CA GLU A 32 -1.70 17.33 -6.40
C GLU A 32 -2.80 16.57 -7.13
N TYR A 33 -3.76 17.29 -7.69
CA TYR A 33 -4.90 16.68 -8.38
C TYR A 33 -5.37 17.42 -9.63
N MET A 34 -4.88 18.63 -9.86
CA MET A 34 -5.28 19.46 -11.01
C MET A 34 -4.81 18.90 -12.37
N HIS A 35 -3.89 17.93 -12.37
CA HIS A 35 -3.48 17.18 -13.56
C HIS A 35 -4.52 16.13 -14.00
N ILE A 36 -5.54 15.86 -13.18
CA ILE A 36 -6.61 14.91 -13.51
C ILE A 36 -7.59 15.60 -14.46
N ALA A 37 -7.76 15.04 -15.67
CA ALA A 37 -8.64 15.60 -16.69
C ALA A 37 -10.14 15.55 -16.32
N ASP A 38 -10.52 14.65 -15.42
CA ASP A 38 -11.90 14.44 -14.98
C ASP A 38 -12.30 15.41 -13.86
N ARG A 39 -13.17 16.37 -14.18
CA ARG A 39 -13.62 17.41 -13.26
C ARG A 39 -14.39 16.86 -12.07
N ASP A 40 -15.13 15.76 -12.22
CA ASP A 40 -15.90 15.17 -11.14
C ASP A 40 -14.97 14.53 -10.11
N LYS A 41 -13.88 13.90 -10.55
CA LYS A 41 -12.81 13.42 -9.66
C LYS A 41 -12.11 14.57 -8.93
N CYS A 42 -11.83 15.67 -9.63
CA CYS A 42 -11.25 16.87 -9.01
C CYS A 42 -12.18 17.48 -7.96
N ASN A 43 -13.48 17.57 -8.24
CA ASN A 43 -14.48 18.06 -7.28
C ASN A 43 -14.61 17.11 -6.08
N TRP A 44 -14.61 15.80 -6.32
CA TRP A 44 -14.64 14.80 -5.24
C TRP A 44 -13.43 14.93 -4.32
N LEU A 45 -12.22 15.09 -4.87
CA LEU A 45 -11.01 15.32 -4.09
C LEU A 45 -11.12 16.64 -3.30
N ARG A 46 -11.56 17.72 -3.95
CA ARG A 46 -11.77 19.01 -3.28
C ARG A 46 -12.74 18.91 -2.11
N ASP A 47 -13.83 18.15 -2.23
CA ASP A 47 -14.79 17.96 -1.14
C ASP A 47 -14.23 17.15 0.03
N LYS A 48 -13.24 16.30 -0.21
CA LYS A 48 -12.52 15.55 0.83
C LYS A 48 -11.38 16.34 1.47
N ILE A 49 -10.77 17.28 0.74
CA ILE A 49 -9.66 18.11 1.21
C ILE A 49 -10.18 19.35 1.95
N GLU A 50 -11.11 20.08 1.35
CA GLU A 50 -11.69 21.33 1.85
C GLU A 50 -12.84 21.07 2.84
N THR A 51 -12.58 20.23 3.84
CA THR A 51 -13.53 19.93 4.90
C THR A 51 -13.50 21.02 6.00
N PRO A 52 -14.65 21.39 6.59
CA PRO A 52 -14.70 22.44 7.62
C PRO A 52 -13.86 22.13 8.88
N THR A 53 -13.72 20.85 9.22
CA THR A 53 -13.00 20.40 10.40
C THR A 53 -12.02 19.28 10.01
N PRO A 54 -10.73 19.40 10.36
CA PRO A 54 -9.79 18.32 10.20
C PRO A 54 -10.26 17.07 10.93
N ARG A 55 -9.98 15.90 10.37
CA ARG A 55 -10.33 14.63 11.02
C ARG A 55 -9.58 14.50 12.34
N GLN A 56 -10.31 14.49 13.45
CA GLN A 56 -9.74 14.26 14.77
C GLN A 56 -9.85 12.78 15.15
N TYR A 57 -8.74 12.19 15.57
CA TYR A 57 -8.73 10.85 16.15
C TYR A 57 -8.98 10.92 17.66
N ASN A 58 -9.85 10.05 18.18
CA ASN A 58 -10.04 9.85 19.61
C ASN A 58 -8.79 9.22 20.26
N SER A 59 -8.76 9.20 21.58
CA SER A 59 -7.59 8.73 22.35
C SER A 59 -7.27 7.27 22.03
N GLU A 60 -8.29 6.41 22.00
CA GLU A 60 -8.15 4.98 21.75
C GLU A 60 -7.51 4.72 20.38
N ARG A 61 -7.91 5.49 19.37
CA ARG A 61 -7.37 5.37 18.03
C ARG A 61 -5.93 5.84 17.93
N ARG A 62 -5.54 6.88 18.67
CA ARG A 62 -4.13 7.33 18.75
C ARG A 62 -3.26 6.27 19.41
N VAL A 63 -3.74 5.63 20.48
CA VAL A 63 -3.04 4.50 21.14
C VAL A 63 -2.84 3.34 20.17
N VAL A 64 -3.83 2.99 19.35
CA VAL A 64 -3.69 1.93 18.33
C VAL A 64 -2.62 2.28 17.29
N ILE A 65 -2.57 3.54 16.83
CA ILE A 65 -1.56 3.97 15.86
C ILE A 65 -0.17 3.92 16.50
N TYR A 66 -0.05 4.39 17.74
CA TYR A 66 1.19 4.36 18.51
C TYR A 66 1.68 2.91 18.73
N ASP A 67 0.81 2.00 19.16
CA ASP A 67 1.15 0.58 19.32
C ASP A 67 1.70 -0.02 18.02
N ARG A 68 1.04 0.25 16.87
CA ARG A 68 1.52 -0.21 15.56
C ARG A 68 2.90 0.35 15.19
N LEU A 69 3.18 1.60 15.55
CA LEU A 69 4.51 2.21 15.37
C LEU A 69 5.54 1.55 16.29
N THR A 70 5.22 1.35 17.57
CA THR A 70 6.12 0.71 18.54
C THR A 70 6.49 -0.70 18.09
N TRP A 71 5.53 -1.49 17.61
CA TRP A 71 5.83 -2.82 17.03
C TRP A 71 6.79 -2.75 15.85
N SER A 72 6.63 -1.76 14.97
CA SER A 72 7.54 -1.55 13.83
C SER A 72 8.95 -1.22 14.31
N THR A 73 9.10 -0.25 15.21
CA THR A 73 10.40 0.20 15.72
C THR A 73 11.10 -0.89 16.53
N GLN A 74 10.37 -1.58 17.41
CA GLN A 74 10.95 -2.65 18.24
C GLN A 74 11.38 -3.86 17.41
N PHE A 75 10.66 -4.18 16.33
CA PHE A 75 11.07 -5.22 15.40
C PHE A 75 12.42 -4.90 14.76
N GLU A 76 12.61 -3.67 14.28
CA GLU A 76 13.89 -3.24 13.72
C GLU A 76 15.02 -3.22 14.75
N ASN A 77 14.77 -2.69 15.95
CA ASN A 77 15.73 -2.69 17.06
C ASN A 77 16.18 -4.12 17.40
N PHE A 78 15.23 -5.05 17.48
CA PHE A 78 15.52 -6.46 17.73
C PHE A 78 16.41 -7.07 16.64
N LEU A 79 16.07 -6.85 15.36
CA LEU A 79 16.89 -7.34 14.25
C LEU A 79 18.31 -6.76 14.30
N ALA A 80 18.42 -5.46 14.58
CA ALA A 80 19.70 -4.78 14.69
C ALA A 80 20.57 -5.32 15.84
N SER A 81 19.97 -5.64 16.99
CA SER A 81 20.70 -6.20 18.14
C SER A 81 21.09 -7.67 17.95
N LYS A 82 20.24 -8.49 17.31
CA LYS A 82 20.49 -9.93 17.15
C LYS A 82 21.39 -10.27 15.97
N TRP A 83 21.30 -9.53 14.87
CA TRP A 83 22.10 -9.77 13.66
C TRP A 83 22.83 -8.50 13.24
N THR A 84 23.76 -8.05 14.09
CA THR A 84 24.52 -6.80 13.94
C THR A 84 25.30 -6.71 12.63
N THR A 85 25.78 -7.84 12.09
CA THR A 85 26.56 -7.91 10.85
C THR A 85 25.72 -8.12 9.60
N ALA A 86 24.43 -8.44 9.74
CA ALA A 86 23.57 -8.75 8.61
C ALA A 86 22.98 -7.47 7.99
N LYS A 87 23.13 -7.32 6.67
CA LYS A 87 22.39 -6.30 5.92
C LYS A 87 20.90 -6.60 5.99
N ARG A 88 20.13 -5.63 6.53
CA ARG A 88 18.71 -5.83 6.82
C ARG A 88 17.71 -5.02 6.00
N PHE A 89 18.16 -3.93 5.37
CA PHE A 89 17.31 -2.98 4.65
C PHE A 89 16.10 -2.53 5.49
N GLY A 90 16.36 -2.11 6.73
CA GLY A 90 15.32 -1.80 7.73
C GLY A 90 14.44 -0.61 7.34
N LEU A 91 13.36 -0.43 8.10
CA LEU A 91 12.36 0.61 7.91
C LEU A 91 12.62 1.85 8.81
N GLU A 92 13.84 2.05 9.32
CA GLU A 92 14.15 3.21 10.17
C GLU A 92 13.84 4.52 9.45
N GLY A 93 13.10 5.40 10.15
CA GLY A 93 12.67 6.70 9.64
C GLY A 93 11.46 6.64 8.69
N ALA A 94 10.93 5.45 8.40
CA ALA A 94 9.75 5.23 7.57
C ALA A 94 8.73 4.29 8.23
N GLU A 95 8.74 4.19 9.56
CA GLU A 95 7.92 3.27 10.35
C GLU A 95 6.43 3.54 10.21
N SER A 96 6.05 4.76 9.83
CA SER A 96 4.66 5.16 9.53
C SER A 96 4.04 4.36 8.38
N LEU A 97 4.85 3.68 7.55
CA LEU A 97 4.37 2.73 6.55
C LEU A 97 3.55 1.59 7.20
N ILE A 98 3.94 1.08 8.35
CA ILE A 98 3.25 -0.05 9.01
C ILE A 98 1.83 0.30 9.47
N PRO A 99 1.58 1.36 10.27
CA PRO A 99 0.22 1.74 10.61
C PRO A 99 -0.59 2.16 9.38
N GLY A 100 0.04 2.82 8.39
CA GLY A 100 -0.61 3.21 7.14
C GLY A 100 -1.11 2.01 6.34
N MET A 101 -0.25 1.01 6.11
CA MET A 101 -0.64 -0.23 5.41
C MET A 101 -1.71 -1.00 6.17
N LYS A 102 -1.59 -1.13 7.50
CA LYS A 102 -2.61 -1.79 8.31
C LYS A 102 -3.96 -1.10 8.18
N GLU A 103 -3.98 0.23 8.17
CA GLU A 103 -5.23 0.98 8.00
C GLU A 103 -5.80 0.87 6.60
N MET A 104 -4.96 0.93 5.58
CA MET A 104 -5.36 0.68 4.20
C MET A 104 -6.00 -0.70 4.06
N PHE A 105 -5.42 -1.74 4.64
CA PHE A 105 -5.95 -3.10 4.55
C PHE A 105 -7.27 -3.24 5.31
N ASP A 106 -7.34 -2.73 6.53
CA ASP A 106 -8.57 -2.75 7.33
C ASP A 106 -9.71 -2.02 6.56
N ARG A 107 -9.42 -0.85 5.98
CA ARG A 107 -10.38 -0.09 5.17
C ARG A 107 -10.77 -0.80 3.87
N SER A 108 -9.81 -1.41 3.18
CA SER A 108 -10.07 -2.19 1.96
C SER A 108 -11.02 -3.35 2.23
N ALA A 109 -10.81 -4.08 3.34
CA ALA A 109 -11.73 -5.14 3.75
C ALA A 109 -13.13 -4.61 4.06
N ASP A 110 -13.25 -3.48 4.75
CA ASP A 110 -14.54 -2.84 5.02
C ASP A 110 -15.29 -2.53 3.71
N LEU A 111 -14.57 -2.12 2.67
CA LEU A 111 -15.08 -1.85 1.32
C LEU A 111 -15.33 -3.10 0.47
N GLY A 112 -15.06 -4.31 0.98
CA GLY A 112 -15.37 -5.58 0.30
C GLY A 112 -14.21 -6.19 -0.50
N VAL A 113 -12.98 -5.68 -0.35
CA VAL A 113 -11.79 -6.36 -0.88
C VAL A 113 -11.58 -7.66 -0.11
N GLU A 114 -11.34 -8.75 -0.84
CA GLU A 114 -11.09 -10.09 -0.32
C GLU A 114 -9.62 -10.50 -0.53
N ASN A 115 -8.99 -10.01 -1.60
CA ASN A 115 -7.66 -10.40 -2.03
C ASN A 115 -6.77 -9.17 -2.27
N ILE A 116 -5.55 -9.19 -1.71
CA ILE A 116 -4.55 -8.16 -1.95
C ILE A 116 -3.25 -8.82 -2.44
N VAL A 117 -2.81 -8.42 -3.64
CA VAL A 117 -1.51 -8.82 -4.18
C VAL A 117 -0.52 -7.66 -3.99
N ILE A 118 0.64 -7.95 -3.41
CA ILE A 118 1.62 -6.93 -3.01
C ILE A 118 2.93 -7.16 -3.78
N GLY A 119 3.49 -6.09 -4.35
CA GLY A 119 4.88 -6.00 -4.77
C GLY A 119 5.60 -4.94 -3.95
N MET A 120 6.80 -5.25 -3.47
CA MET A 120 7.62 -4.28 -2.74
C MET A 120 9.11 -4.60 -2.86
N PRO A 121 9.99 -3.58 -2.81
CA PRO A 121 11.43 -3.76 -2.75
C PRO A 121 11.89 -4.27 -1.38
N HIS A 122 13.19 -4.29 -1.15
CA HIS A 122 13.80 -4.78 0.08
C HIS A 122 13.57 -3.87 1.31
N ARG A 123 13.38 -2.54 1.12
CA ARG A 123 13.25 -1.56 2.21
C ARG A 123 12.03 -1.88 3.10
N GLY A 124 12.29 -2.20 4.36
CA GLY A 124 11.27 -2.54 5.36
C GLY A 124 10.48 -3.83 5.10
N ARG A 125 10.92 -4.68 4.16
CA ARG A 125 10.15 -5.87 3.76
C ARG A 125 9.93 -6.86 4.89
N LEU A 126 10.95 -7.11 5.72
CA LEU A 126 10.80 -8.00 6.87
C LEU A 126 9.82 -7.45 7.89
N ASN A 127 9.80 -6.12 8.05
CA ASN A 127 8.86 -5.44 8.92
C ASN A 127 7.43 -5.60 8.41
N VAL A 128 7.19 -5.40 7.11
CA VAL A 128 5.89 -5.66 6.48
C VAL A 128 5.49 -7.13 6.62
N LEU A 129 6.41 -8.07 6.40
CA LEU A 129 6.15 -9.50 6.57
C LEU A 129 5.71 -9.86 7.99
N GLY A 130 6.45 -9.39 9.01
CA GLY A 130 6.15 -9.69 10.40
C GLY A 130 4.93 -8.93 10.93
N ASN A 131 4.89 -7.62 10.73
CA ASN A 131 3.90 -6.76 11.35
C ASN A 131 2.60 -6.62 10.55
N VAL A 132 2.63 -6.66 9.22
CA VAL A 132 1.46 -6.45 8.35
C VAL A 132 0.89 -7.77 7.85
N VAL A 133 1.71 -8.58 7.18
CA VAL A 133 1.30 -9.87 6.60
C VAL A 133 1.11 -10.95 7.67
N ARG A 134 1.75 -10.79 8.83
CA ARG A 134 1.76 -11.74 9.96
C ARG A 134 2.40 -13.10 9.63
N LYS A 135 3.44 -13.09 8.80
CA LYS A 135 4.30 -14.26 8.65
C LYS A 135 4.90 -14.60 10.03
N PRO A 136 4.84 -15.87 10.49
CA PRO A 136 5.37 -16.25 11.79
C PRO A 136 6.83 -15.83 11.96
N LEU A 137 7.13 -15.16 13.08
CA LEU A 137 8.46 -14.65 13.36
C LEU A 137 9.53 -15.75 13.32
N ARG A 138 9.20 -16.97 13.76
CA ARG A 138 10.09 -18.14 13.67
C ARG A 138 10.55 -18.41 12.24
N GLN A 139 9.64 -18.31 11.27
CA GLN A 139 9.99 -18.49 9.84
C GLN A 139 10.89 -17.35 9.37
N ILE A 140 10.58 -16.10 9.73
CA ILE A 140 11.42 -14.94 9.38
C ILE A 140 12.83 -15.09 9.97
N PHE A 141 12.95 -15.47 11.23
CA PHE A 141 14.23 -15.59 11.92
C PHE A 141 15.05 -16.79 11.45
N SER A 142 14.41 -17.91 11.06
CA SER A 142 15.13 -19.05 10.50
C SER A 142 15.91 -18.70 9.23
N GLU A 143 15.44 -17.70 8.47
CA GLU A 143 16.12 -17.23 7.26
C GLU A 143 17.42 -16.46 7.55
N PHE A 144 17.67 -16.06 8.80
CA PHE A 144 18.93 -15.46 9.22
C PHE A 144 19.98 -16.48 9.68
N SER A 145 19.55 -17.68 10.09
CA SER A 145 20.43 -18.69 10.69
C SER A 145 21.15 -19.59 9.68
N GLY A 146 20.98 -19.36 8.37
CA GLY A 146 21.78 -19.99 7.31
C GLY A 146 21.66 -21.52 7.16
N GLY A 147 20.84 -22.19 7.97
CA GLY A 147 20.73 -23.65 8.00
C GLY A 147 19.29 -24.11 7.96
N THR A 148 19.00 -24.99 7.00
CA THR A 148 17.85 -25.91 6.93
C THR A 148 16.47 -25.30 7.23
N ARG A 149 15.66 -25.16 6.18
CA ARG A 149 14.20 -25.08 6.31
C ARG A 149 13.76 -26.25 7.22
N PRO A 150 12.82 -26.06 8.16
CA PRO A 150 12.26 -27.20 8.90
C PRO A 150 11.74 -28.23 7.88
N VAL A 151 12.35 -29.41 7.86
CA VAL A 151 12.10 -30.46 6.84
C VAL A 151 10.82 -31.26 7.17
N ASP A 152 10.10 -30.90 8.24
CA ASP A 152 9.03 -31.74 8.78
C ASP A 152 7.62 -31.44 8.23
N GLU A 153 7.47 -30.61 7.19
CA GLU A 153 6.21 -30.50 6.45
C GLU A 153 6.36 -31.09 5.04
N VAL A 154 5.89 -32.33 4.91
CA VAL A 154 5.76 -33.08 3.66
C VAL A 154 4.98 -32.23 2.65
N GLY A 155 5.68 -31.60 1.70
CA GLY A 155 5.09 -30.85 0.59
C GLY A 155 5.81 -29.56 0.16
N LEU A 156 6.85 -29.10 0.85
CA LEU A 156 7.41 -27.75 0.63
C LEU A 156 8.73 -27.71 -0.19
N TYR A 157 8.59 -27.41 -1.49
CA TYR A 157 9.50 -26.62 -2.33
C TYR A 157 11.01 -27.00 -2.37
N THR A 158 11.44 -27.73 -3.42
CA THR A 158 12.84 -27.94 -3.83
C THR A 158 13.39 -26.79 -4.69
N GLY A 159 13.22 -25.53 -4.26
CA GLY A 159 13.87 -24.39 -4.92
C GLY A 159 15.26 -24.12 -4.33
N THR A 160 16.23 -23.71 -5.18
CA THR A 160 17.63 -23.34 -4.82
C THR A 160 17.75 -22.27 -3.73
N GLY A 161 16.62 -21.68 -3.33
CA GLY A 161 16.54 -20.60 -2.36
C GLY A 161 16.84 -19.26 -3.03
N ASP A 162 16.27 -18.20 -2.48
CA ASP A 162 16.62 -16.82 -2.79
C ASP A 162 16.94 -16.12 -1.47
N VAL A 163 17.55 -14.94 -1.51
CA VAL A 163 17.78 -14.17 -0.29
C VAL A 163 16.43 -13.85 0.38
N LYS A 164 16.43 -13.79 1.72
CA LYS A 164 15.24 -13.57 2.56
C LYS A 164 14.33 -12.40 2.16
N TYR A 165 14.87 -11.41 1.44
CA TYR A 165 14.12 -10.25 0.93
C TYR A 165 13.41 -10.48 -0.41
N HIS A 166 13.52 -11.66 -1.02
CA HIS A 166 12.92 -12.00 -2.31
C HIS A 166 11.85 -13.09 -2.21
N LEU A 167 11.69 -13.72 -1.05
CA LEU A 167 10.73 -14.81 -0.90
C LEU A 167 9.30 -14.25 -0.90
N GLY A 168 8.45 -14.88 -1.73
CA GLY A 168 7.02 -14.65 -1.75
C GLY A 168 6.36 -15.28 -0.53
N THR A 169 5.16 -14.82 -0.20
CA THR A 169 4.42 -15.31 0.97
C THR A 169 2.93 -15.08 0.75
N SER A 170 2.09 -16.04 1.15
CA SER A 170 0.64 -15.86 1.17
C SER A 170 0.06 -16.24 2.52
N TYR A 171 -0.78 -15.37 3.09
CA TYR A 171 -1.41 -15.58 4.40
C TYR A 171 -2.82 -15.00 4.40
N ASP A 172 -3.73 -15.70 5.07
CA ASP A 172 -5.05 -15.18 5.40
C ASP A 172 -5.00 -14.44 6.73
N ARG A 173 -5.46 -13.19 6.71
CA ARG A 173 -5.45 -12.30 7.86
C ARG A 173 -6.88 -11.92 8.25
N PRO A 174 -7.31 -12.13 9.51
CA PRO A 174 -8.53 -11.51 10.00
C PRO A 174 -8.32 -9.99 10.18
N THR A 175 -9.31 -9.20 9.77
CA THR A 175 -9.36 -7.76 10.01
C THR A 175 -10.06 -7.46 11.33
N ARG A 176 -9.92 -6.22 11.82
CA ARG A 176 -10.58 -5.80 13.07
C ARG A 176 -12.11 -5.90 13.00
N GLY A 177 -12.68 -5.81 11.79
CA GLY A 177 -14.12 -5.94 11.54
C GLY A 177 -14.60 -7.38 11.37
N GLY A 178 -13.76 -8.40 11.63
CA GLY A 178 -14.12 -9.81 11.51
C GLY A 178 -14.13 -10.38 10.09
N LYS A 179 -13.76 -9.57 9.09
CA LYS A 179 -13.59 -10.03 7.70
C LYS A 179 -12.23 -10.69 7.52
N HIS A 180 -12.07 -11.48 6.45
CA HIS A 180 -10.81 -12.11 6.10
C HIS A 180 -10.22 -11.47 4.83
N LEU A 181 -8.92 -11.21 4.85
CA LEU A 181 -8.15 -10.77 3.69
C LEU A 181 -7.09 -11.81 3.36
N HIS A 182 -7.08 -12.26 2.10
CA HIS A 182 -6.00 -13.06 1.57
C HIS A 182 -4.90 -12.14 1.02
N LEU A 183 -3.75 -12.14 1.70
CA LEU A 183 -2.59 -11.33 1.33
C LEU A 183 -1.59 -12.20 0.57
N SER A 184 -1.12 -11.75 -0.59
CA SER A 184 -0.09 -12.43 -1.37
C SER A 184 1.03 -11.47 -1.73
N LEU A 185 2.15 -11.56 -1.01
CA LEU A 185 3.38 -10.86 -1.33
C LEU A 185 4.15 -11.65 -2.40
N LEU A 186 4.42 -11.01 -3.54
CA LEU A 186 5.15 -11.66 -4.62
C LEU A 186 6.64 -11.79 -4.31
N ALA A 187 7.21 -12.87 -4.82
CA ALA A 187 8.65 -12.99 -4.93
C ALA A 187 9.15 -12.03 -6.03
N ASN A 188 10.31 -11.42 -5.82
CA ASN A 188 10.88 -10.45 -6.75
C ASN A 188 12.41 -10.54 -6.74
N PRO A 189 13.07 -10.37 -7.90
CA PRO A 189 14.52 -10.27 -7.95
C PRO A 189 15.02 -8.93 -7.36
N SER A 190 16.34 -8.79 -7.25
CA SER A 190 16.99 -7.50 -6.89
C SER A 190 16.75 -6.39 -7.92
N HIS A 191 16.34 -6.73 -9.15
CA HIS A 191 16.00 -5.75 -10.19
C HIS A 191 14.74 -4.99 -9.78
N LEU A 192 14.94 -3.78 -9.24
CA LEU A 192 13.87 -2.94 -8.71
C LEU A 192 12.78 -2.71 -9.76
N GLU A 193 11.52 -2.65 -9.32
CA GLU A 193 10.32 -2.43 -10.13
C GLU A 193 9.99 -3.54 -11.16
N ALA A 194 10.86 -4.54 -11.36
CA ALA A 194 10.58 -5.66 -12.27
C ALA A 194 9.35 -6.50 -11.85
N VAL A 195 8.98 -6.45 -10.58
CA VAL A 195 7.80 -7.16 -10.03
C VAL A 195 6.48 -6.45 -10.34
N ASP A 196 6.50 -5.15 -10.66
CA ASP A 196 5.30 -4.34 -10.86
C ASP A 196 4.30 -4.95 -11.87
N PRO A 197 4.70 -5.25 -13.11
CA PRO A 197 3.78 -5.88 -14.07
C PRO A 197 3.35 -7.28 -13.64
N VAL A 198 4.16 -7.99 -12.85
CA VAL A 198 3.84 -9.33 -12.34
C VAL A 198 2.72 -9.24 -11.29
N VAL A 199 2.76 -8.25 -10.40
CA VAL A 199 1.69 -7.97 -9.44
C VAL A 199 0.40 -7.62 -10.17
N MET A 200 0.46 -6.74 -11.15
CA MET A 200 -0.72 -6.33 -11.92
C MET A 200 -1.30 -7.50 -12.71
N GLY A 201 -0.45 -8.31 -13.34
CA GLY A 201 -0.84 -9.53 -14.04
C GLY A 201 -1.50 -10.55 -13.10
N LYS A 202 -0.91 -10.82 -11.93
CA LYS A 202 -1.51 -11.73 -10.93
C LYS A 202 -2.83 -11.18 -10.38
N THR A 203 -2.92 -9.88 -10.14
CA THR A 203 -4.16 -9.22 -9.72
C THR A 203 -5.25 -9.39 -10.78
N ARG A 204 -4.91 -9.15 -12.05
CA ARG A 204 -5.82 -9.33 -13.19
C ARG A 204 -6.27 -10.78 -13.34
N ALA A 205 -5.35 -11.73 -13.19
CA ALA A 205 -5.67 -13.15 -13.20
C ALA A 205 -6.65 -13.51 -12.08
N LYS A 206 -6.42 -13.02 -10.85
CA LYS A 206 -7.37 -13.23 -9.74
C LYS A 206 -8.74 -12.65 -10.04
N GLN A 207 -8.83 -11.43 -10.59
CA GLN A 207 -10.11 -10.84 -11.00
C GLN A 207 -10.85 -11.72 -12.00
N TYR A 208 -10.14 -12.29 -12.97
CA TYR A 208 -10.71 -13.21 -13.97
C TYR A 208 -11.21 -14.51 -13.32
N TYR A 209 -10.37 -15.22 -12.56
CA TYR A 209 -10.73 -16.51 -11.98
C TYR A 209 -11.81 -16.41 -10.89
N THR A 210 -11.90 -15.27 -10.20
CA THR A 210 -12.95 -15.01 -9.18
C THR A 210 -14.22 -14.39 -9.77
N LYS A 211 -14.30 -14.20 -11.10
CA LYS A 211 -15.42 -13.55 -11.79
C LYS A 211 -15.72 -12.15 -11.20
N ASP A 212 -14.70 -11.43 -10.77
CA ASP A 212 -14.79 -10.08 -10.22
C ASP A 212 -14.85 -9.04 -11.37
N GLU A 213 -15.97 -9.06 -12.10
CA GLU A 213 -16.19 -8.20 -13.27
C GLU A 213 -16.14 -6.71 -12.92
N ASN A 214 -16.63 -6.36 -11.72
CA ASN A 214 -16.57 -5.00 -11.18
C ASN A 214 -15.19 -4.63 -10.61
N ARG A 215 -14.27 -5.60 -10.46
CA ARG A 215 -12.89 -5.37 -9.98
C ARG A 215 -12.84 -4.70 -8.61
N THR A 216 -13.71 -5.16 -7.71
CA THR A 216 -13.88 -4.60 -6.36
C THR A 216 -13.27 -5.50 -5.28
N LYS A 217 -13.11 -6.79 -5.55
CA LYS A 217 -12.70 -7.79 -4.57
C LYS A 217 -11.19 -8.05 -4.57
N ASN A 218 -10.52 -7.76 -5.68
CA ASN A 218 -9.10 -8.04 -5.87
C ASN A 218 -8.31 -6.75 -6.12
N MET A 219 -7.38 -6.44 -5.22
CA MET A 219 -6.57 -5.23 -5.24
C MET A 219 -5.08 -5.54 -5.41
N GLY A 220 -4.40 -4.80 -6.27
CA GLY A 220 -2.94 -4.82 -6.39
C GLY A 220 -2.33 -3.62 -5.66
N ILE A 221 -1.24 -3.84 -4.93
CA ILE A 221 -0.53 -2.80 -4.18
C ILE A 221 0.95 -2.89 -4.55
N LEU A 222 1.49 -1.75 -4.97
CA LEU A 222 2.90 -1.59 -5.33
C LEU A 222 3.53 -0.60 -4.35
N ILE A 223 4.65 -1.00 -3.76
CA ILE A 223 5.49 -0.16 -2.91
C ILE A 223 6.79 0.03 -3.68
N HIS A 224 7.29 1.26 -3.73
CA HIS A 224 8.46 1.62 -4.53
C HIS A 224 9.51 2.34 -3.67
N GLY A 225 10.75 2.34 -4.14
CA GLY A 225 11.76 3.31 -3.71
C GLY A 225 11.68 4.55 -4.59
N ASP A 226 11.95 5.73 -4.04
CA ASP A 226 11.94 7.01 -4.74
C ASP A 226 12.88 7.01 -5.96
N GLY A 227 14.13 6.58 -5.80
CA GLY A 227 15.10 6.55 -6.89
C GLY A 227 14.74 5.56 -8.01
N SER A 228 14.21 4.38 -7.67
CA SER A 228 13.84 3.37 -8.66
C SER A 228 12.51 3.70 -9.35
N PHE A 229 11.56 4.30 -8.64
CA PHE A 229 10.30 4.75 -9.21
C PHE A 229 10.52 5.75 -10.36
N ALA A 230 11.43 6.72 -10.16
CA ALA A 230 11.77 7.71 -11.18
C ALA A 230 12.69 7.16 -12.29
N GLY A 231 13.62 6.25 -11.94
CA GLY A 231 14.67 5.81 -12.85
C GLY A 231 14.33 4.60 -13.73
N GLN A 232 13.38 3.76 -13.32
CA GLN A 232 13.09 2.51 -14.03
C GLN A 232 11.93 2.66 -15.01
N GLY A 233 12.23 2.55 -16.31
CA GLY A 233 11.21 2.69 -17.37
C GLY A 233 10.06 1.68 -17.31
N VAL A 234 10.22 0.56 -16.59
CA VAL A 234 9.14 -0.41 -16.35
C VAL A 234 7.98 0.19 -15.55
N VAL A 235 8.26 1.16 -14.67
CA VAL A 235 7.23 1.87 -13.88
C VAL A 235 6.30 2.64 -14.80
N CYS A 236 6.86 3.44 -15.71
CA CYS A 236 6.09 4.20 -16.69
C CYS A 236 5.26 3.27 -17.60
N LYS A 237 5.86 2.17 -18.08
CA LYS A 237 5.14 1.14 -18.85
C LYS A 237 3.99 0.52 -18.06
N ASN A 238 4.18 0.23 -16.77
CA ASN A 238 3.14 -0.32 -15.91
C ASN A 238 1.98 0.68 -15.72
N ILE A 239 2.28 1.97 -15.54
CA ILE A 239 1.26 3.04 -15.51
C ILE A 239 0.49 3.08 -16.84
N MET A 240 1.17 3.00 -17.98
CA MET A 240 0.52 2.96 -19.30
C MET A 240 -0.40 1.74 -19.46
N LEU A 241 -0.01 0.57 -18.96
CA LEU A 241 -0.84 -0.64 -18.96
C LEU A 241 -2.08 -0.53 -18.05
N SER A 242 -2.12 0.43 -17.13
CA SER A 242 -3.31 0.65 -16.30
C SER A 242 -4.51 1.18 -17.10
N PHE A 243 -4.29 1.79 -18.27
CA PHE A 243 -5.33 2.41 -19.10
C PHE A 243 -6.13 1.44 -19.99
N PRO A 244 -5.51 0.59 -20.83
CA PRO A 244 -6.26 -0.32 -21.68
C PRO A 244 -7.09 -1.31 -20.85
N SER A 245 -8.35 -1.50 -21.23
CA SER A 245 -9.34 -2.28 -20.47
C SER A 245 -8.88 -3.72 -20.18
N PHE A 246 -8.14 -4.33 -21.11
CA PHE A 246 -7.65 -5.69 -21.02
C PHE A 246 -6.66 -5.88 -19.85
N PHE A 247 -5.76 -4.92 -19.64
CA PHE A 247 -4.71 -4.95 -18.62
C PHE A 247 -5.10 -4.24 -17.33
N SER A 248 -6.04 -3.31 -17.39
CA SER A 248 -6.47 -2.54 -16.23
C SER A 248 -7.05 -3.42 -15.14
N THR A 249 -6.63 -3.18 -13.90
CA THR A 249 -7.20 -3.79 -12.69
C THR A 249 -8.17 -2.86 -11.96
N ARG A 250 -8.39 -1.64 -12.48
CA ARG A 250 -9.28 -0.62 -11.89
C ARG A 250 -10.75 -0.93 -12.15
N HIS A 251 -11.63 -0.50 -11.26
CA HIS A 251 -13.08 -0.57 -11.45
C HIS A 251 -13.48 -0.01 -12.83
N PRO A 252 -14.32 -0.72 -13.61
CA PRO A 252 -14.64 -0.33 -15.00
C PRO A 252 -15.26 1.06 -15.14
N SER A 253 -15.96 1.54 -14.11
CA SER A 253 -16.56 2.88 -14.09
C SER A 253 -15.56 4.02 -13.84
N ILE A 254 -14.28 3.76 -13.61
CA ILE A 254 -13.25 4.80 -13.47
C ILE A 254 -12.75 5.14 -14.88
N PRO A 255 -13.15 6.29 -15.48
CA PRO A 255 -12.82 6.57 -16.87
C PRO A 255 -11.32 6.76 -17.09
N THR A 256 -10.84 6.24 -18.22
CA THR A 256 -9.47 6.34 -18.75
C THR A 256 -9.45 7.27 -19.96
N LYS A 257 -9.90 8.52 -19.80
CA LYS A 257 -9.82 9.49 -20.90
C LYS A 257 -8.41 10.08 -20.98
N PHE A 258 -7.55 9.41 -21.72
CA PHE A 258 -6.49 10.04 -22.52
C PHE A 258 -6.87 9.78 -23.98
N THR A 259 -7.92 10.42 -24.45
CA THR A 259 -8.12 10.55 -25.90
C THR A 259 -7.27 11.73 -26.32
N SER A 260 -6.27 11.46 -27.16
CA SER A 260 -5.51 12.46 -27.90
C SER A 260 -6.48 13.49 -28.51
N SER A 261 -6.32 14.76 -28.12
CA SER A 261 -6.71 15.88 -28.98
C SER A 261 -5.81 15.94 -30.20
#